data_AF-A0A7Y5XV96-F1
#
_entry.id   AF-A0A7Y5XV96-F1
#
_cell.length_a   1.000
_cell.length_b   1.000
_cell.length_c   1.000
_cell.angle_alpha   90.00
_cell.angle_beta   90.00
_cell.angle_gamma   90.00
#
_symmetry.space_group_name_H-M   'P 1'
#
loop_
_entity.id
_entity.type
_entity.pdbx_description
1 polymer ?
#
loop_
_entity_poly.entity_id
_entity_poly.type
_entity_poly.pdbx_seq_one_letter_code
_entity_poly.pdbx_strand_id
1 'polypeptide(L)'
;AAAGGLVLLLGVGQTSNTTVHVGEFHADAPYLDIPFDPAWPTHGADRFPGCSRAFGVLERPLRGRGAILDGKIGGALVQVMPGGAVIEETVALLDVDPTALLCTDPACHRCSTARRRLS
;
A
#
# COMPACT_ATOMS: atom_id res chain seq x y z
N ALA A 1 -8.22 5.82 10.19
CA ALA A 1 -8.11 4.94 11.38
C ALA A 1 -8.51 5.64 12.67
N ALA A 2 -7.98 6.84 12.98
CA ALA A 2 -8.24 7.53 14.25
C ALA A 2 -9.72 7.68 14.65
N ALA A 3 -10.63 7.83 13.68
CA ALA A 3 -12.08 7.93 13.90
C ALA A 3 -12.86 6.63 13.60
N GLY A 4 -12.20 5.47 13.47
CA GLY A 4 -12.87 4.19 13.18
C GLY A 4 -13.41 4.05 11.74
N GLY A 5 -12.91 4.84 10.80
CA GLY A 5 -13.39 4.84 9.41
C GLY A 5 -13.16 3.52 8.65
N LEU A 6 -14.04 3.26 7.68
CA LEU A 6 -14.00 2.12 6.77
C LEU A 6 -13.42 2.54 5.40
N VAL A 7 -12.82 1.58 4.70
CA VAL A 7 -12.39 1.67 3.31
C VAL A 7 -13.34 0.84 2.46
N LEU A 8 -13.90 1.44 1.41
CA LEU A 8 -14.72 0.77 0.40
C LEU A 8 -13.96 0.77 -0.93
N LEU A 9 -13.64 -0.43 -1.43
CA LEU A 9 -13.13 -0.62 -2.78
C LEU A 9 -14.30 -1.03 -3.68
N LEU A 10 -14.73 -0.13 -4.55
CA LEU A 10 -15.89 -0.30 -5.43
C LEU A 10 -15.41 -0.58 -6.86
N GLY A 11 -15.49 -1.82 -7.31
CA GLY A 11 -15.04 -2.22 -8.65
C GLY A 11 -13.52 -2.17 -8.86
N VAL A 12 -12.75 -2.05 -7.77
CA VAL A 12 -11.28 -2.02 -7.76
C VAL A 12 -10.73 -2.95 -6.67
N GLY A 13 -9.45 -3.32 -6.78
CA GLY A 13 -8.74 -4.10 -5.77
C GLY A 13 -7.78 -3.26 -4.92
N GLN A 14 -6.96 -3.94 -4.12
CA GLN A 14 -6.01 -3.31 -3.19
C GLN A 14 -4.98 -2.38 -3.87
N THR A 15 -4.72 -2.55 -5.17
CA THR A 15 -3.84 -1.65 -5.95
C THR A 15 -4.36 -0.21 -6.02
N SER A 16 -5.65 0.00 -5.74
CA SER A 16 -6.28 1.32 -5.64
C SER A 16 -6.52 1.77 -4.19
N ASN A 17 -6.08 0.99 -3.20
CA ASN A 17 -6.28 1.29 -1.78
C ASN A 17 -5.17 2.23 -1.27
N THR A 18 -5.41 3.54 -1.34
CA THR A 18 -4.46 4.56 -0.88
C THR A 18 -4.20 4.52 0.63
N THR A 19 -5.04 3.85 1.43
CA THR A 19 -4.80 3.66 2.88
C THR A 19 -3.50 2.91 3.15
N VAL A 20 -3.08 2.04 2.23
CA VAL A 20 -1.80 1.33 2.31
C VAL A 20 -0.64 2.30 2.37
N HIS A 21 -0.69 3.43 1.66
CA HIS A 21 0.34 4.46 1.77
C HIS A 21 0.47 4.99 3.18
N VAL A 22 -0.64 5.22 3.88
CA VAL A 22 -0.60 5.63 5.30
C VAL A 22 0.12 4.57 6.14
N GLY A 23 -0.12 3.29 5.85
CA GLY A 23 0.62 2.17 6.44
C GLY A 23 2.13 2.20 6.17
N GLU A 24 2.56 2.51 4.95
CA GLU A 24 3.99 2.68 4.61
C GLU A 24 4.66 3.75 5.49
N PHE A 25 3.98 4.88 5.72
CA PHE A 25 4.48 5.96 6.58
C PHE A 25 4.52 5.57 8.06
N HIS A 26 3.54 4.79 8.54
CA HIS A 26 3.53 4.26 9.90
C HIS A 26 4.62 3.22 10.14
N ALA A 27 4.98 2.45 9.11
CA ALA A 27 6.06 1.47 9.16
C ALA A 27 7.45 2.11 9.03
N ASP A 28 7.52 3.42 8.79
CA ASP A 28 8.73 4.13 8.37
C ASP A 28 9.48 3.40 7.26
N ALA A 29 8.74 3.02 6.20
CA ALA A 29 9.28 2.17 5.15
C ALA A 29 10.61 2.73 4.60
N PRO A 30 11.65 1.89 4.40
CA PRO A 30 13.02 2.35 4.15
C PRO A 30 13.27 2.93 2.75
N TYR A 31 12.20 3.10 1.97
CA TYR A 31 12.18 3.64 0.62
C TYR A 31 11.40 4.95 0.50
N LEU A 32 10.91 5.52 1.62
CA LEU A 32 10.10 6.73 1.58
C LEU A 32 10.87 7.95 1.07
N ASP A 33 12.18 8.01 1.23
CA ASP A 33 13.04 9.10 0.71
C ASP A 33 13.25 9.08 -0.81
N ILE A 34 12.91 7.98 -1.48
CA ILE A 34 13.10 7.84 -2.92
C ILE A 34 11.96 8.62 -3.61
N PRO A 35 12.19 9.44 -4.65
CA PRO A 35 11.10 10.12 -5.38
C PRO A 35 10.43 9.21 -6.43
N PHE A 36 9.26 9.61 -6.94
CA PHE A 36 8.58 8.86 -8.01
C PHE A 36 9.37 8.97 -9.31
N ASP A 37 9.82 10.18 -9.59
CA ASP A 37 10.70 10.55 -10.67
C ASP A 37 11.69 11.59 -10.11
N PRO A 38 13.01 11.35 -10.19
CA PRO A 38 14.01 12.28 -9.67
C PRO A 38 14.07 13.61 -10.44
N ALA A 39 13.45 13.69 -11.62
CA ALA A 39 13.35 14.93 -12.40
C ALA A 39 12.16 15.81 -11.96
N TRP A 40 11.23 15.29 -11.15
CA TRP A 40 10.06 16.05 -10.73
C TRP A 40 10.38 16.97 -9.54
N PRO A 41 9.82 18.19 -9.50
CA PRO A 41 9.97 19.06 -8.34
C PRO A 41 9.31 18.42 -7.11
N THR A 42 10.01 18.42 -5.99
CA THR A 42 9.52 17.81 -4.74
C THR A 42 8.58 18.73 -3.94
N HIS A 43 8.54 20.02 -4.25
CA HIS A 43 7.74 21.02 -3.54
C HIS A 43 7.91 21.00 -2.01
N GLY A 44 9.12 20.66 -1.54
CA GLY A 44 9.44 20.56 -0.11
C GLY A 44 9.10 19.22 0.53
N ALA A 45 8.56 18.25 -0.21
CA ALA A 45 8.42 16.88 0.26
C ALA A 45 9.78 16.15 0.26
N ASP A 46 10.06 15.43 1.33
CA ASP A 46 11.24 14.58 1.52
C ASP A 46 10.88 13.09 1.65
N ARG A 47 9.59 12.79 1.84
CA ARG A 47 9.05 11.44 1.97
C ARG A 47 7.88 11.23 1.00
N PHE A 48 7.86 10.08 0.36
CA PHE A 48 6.98 9.74 -0.73
C PHE A 48 6.54 8.27 -0.63
N PRO A 49 5.25 7.97 -0.87
CA PRO A 49 4.74 6.60 -0.83
C PRO A 49 5.24 5.70 -1.98
N GLY A 50 4.99 4.39 -1.88
CA GLY A 50 5.25 3.41 -2.93
C GLY A 50 4.37 3.57 -4.19
N CYS A 51 4.55 2.70 -5.19
CA CYS A 51 3.85 2.81 -6.49
C CYS A 51 2.49 2.09 -6.58
N SER A 52 2.02 1.49 -5.49
CA SER A 52 0.73 0.78 -5.36
C SER A 52 0.55 -0.51 -6.17
N ARG A 53 1.35 -0.77 -7.22
CA ARG A 53 1.19 -1.93 -8.11
C ARG A 53 1.27 -3.29 -7.40
N ALA A 54 1.99 -3.37 -6.29
CA ALA A 54 2.13 -4.60 -5.52
C ALA A 54 1.15 -4.70 -4.34
N PHE A 55 0.26 -3.73 -4.10
CA PHE A 55 -0.62 -3.74 -2.92
C PHE A 55 -1.60 -4.92 -2.87
N GLY A 56 -1.79 -5.63 -3.99
CA GLY A 56 -2.53 -6.90 -4.03
C GLY A 56 -2.03 -7.94 -3.01
N VAL A 57 -0.75 -7.87 -2.60
CA VAL A 57 -0.19 -8.78 -1.58
C VAL A 57 -0.91 -8.72 -0.24
N LEU A 58 -1.54 -7.59 0.10
CA LEU A 58 -2.27 -7.40 1.36
C LEU A 58 -3.62 -8.12 1.38
N GLU A 59 -4.16 -8.53 0.23
CA GLU A 59 -5.48 -9.13 0.19
C GLU A 59 -5.54 -10.45 0.95
N ARG A 60 -4.56 -11.34 0.73
CA ARG A 60 -4.52 -12.65 1.39
C ARG A 60 -4.46 -12.54 2.92
N PRO A 61 -3.55 -11.79 3.56
CA PRO A 61 -3.52 -11.70 5.01
C PRO A 61 -4.74 -10.97 5.59
N LEU A 62 -5.25 -9.91 4.93
CA LEU A 62 -6.48 -9.24 5.36
C LEU A 62 -7.69 -10.19 5.34
N ARG A 63 -7.79 -11.05 4.32
CA ARG A 63 -8.81 -12.12 4.26
C ARG A 63 -8.59 -13.18 5.33
N GLY A 64 -7.34 -13.60 5.56
CA GLY A 64 -6.99 -14.64 6.52
C GLY A 64 -7.45 -14.34 7.95
N ARG A 65 -7.56 -13.05 8.30
CA ARG A 65 -8.06 -12.58 9.61
C ARG A 65 -9.50 -12.05 9.58
N GLY A 66 -10.22 -12.25 8.48
CA GLY A 66 -11.63 -11.83 8.35
C GLY A 66 -11.86 -10.32 8.27
N ALA A 67 -10.84 -9.52 7.89
CA ALA A 67 -10.97 -8.06 7.83
C ALA A 67 -11.68 -7.54 6.56
N ILE A 68 -11.81 -8.38 5.53
CA ILE A 68 -12.50 -8.04 4.28
C ILE A 68 -13.91 -8.61 4.31
N LEU A 69 -14.89 -7.73 4.16
CA LEU A 69 -16.26 -8.06 3.83
C LEU A 69 -16.49 -7.86 2.32
N ASP A 70 -16.77 -8.93 1.59
CA ASP A 70 -17.13 -8.85 0.17
C ASP A 70 -18.62 -8.57 -0.03
N GLY A 71 -18.96 -7.93 -1.15
CA GLY A 71 -20.35 -7.75 -1.56
C GLY A 71 -20.48 -7.31 -3.02
N LYS A 72 -21.65 -6.80 -3.36
CA LYS A 72 -21.92 -6.14 -4.64
C LYS A 72 -22.69 -4.84 -4.45
N ILE A 73 -22.34 -3.81 -5.21
CA ILE A 73 -23.13 -2.57 -5.36
C ILE A 73 -23.41 -2.41 -6.85
N GLY A 74 -24.68 -2.54 -7.25
CA GLY A 74 -25.04 -2.76 -8.64
C GLY A 74 -24.36 -4.03 -9.19
N GLY A 75 -23.67 -3.92 -10.33
CA GLY A 75 -22.88 -5.01 -10.92
C GLY A 75 -21.43 -5.10 -10.40
N ALA A 76 -20.97 -4.12 -9.63
CA ALA A 76 -19.57 -4.05 -9.20
C ALA A 76 -19.32 -4.95 -7.98
N LEU A 77 -18.21 -5.69 -8.00
CA LEU A 77 -17.67 -6.35 -6.81
C LEU A 77 -17.15 -5.29 -5.84
N VAL A 78 -17.43 -5.49 -4.55
CA VAL A 78 -16.97 -4.58 -3.50
C VAL A 78 -16.23 -5.30 -2.39
N GLN A 79 -15.25 -4.60 -1.81
CA GLN A 79 -14.59 -4.98 -0.57
C GLN A 79 -14.75 -3.84 0.44
N VAL A 80 -15.22 -4.15 1.64
CA VAL A 80 -15.27 -3.22 2.77
C VAL A 80 -14.33 -3.73 3.86
N MET A 81 -13.52 -2.84 4.42
CA MET A 81 -12.58 -3.19 5.48
C MET A 81 -12.35 -2.01 6.43
N PRO A 82 -12.03 -2.25 7.71
CA PRO A 82 -11.61 -1.17 8.61
C PRO A 82 -10.30 -0.55 8.10
N GLY A 83 -10.21 0.78 8.07
CA GLY A 83 -8.97 1.45 7.64
C GLY A 83 -7.80 1.17 8.58
N GLY A 84 -8.07 1.00 9.88
CA GLY A 84 -7.06 0.59 10.86
C GLY A 84 -6.46 -0.78 10.53
N ALA A 85 -7.32 -1.72 10.14
CA ALA A 85 -6.90 -3.05 9.72
C ALA A 85 -5.89 -2.96 8.54
N VAL A 86 -6.19 -2.18 7.49
CA VAL A 86 -5.26 -2.01 6.36
C VAL A 86 -3.90 -1.47 6.81
N ILE A 87 -3.88 -0.46 7.68
CA ILE A 87 -2.64 0.14 8.19
C ILE A 87 -1.84 -0.88 9.00
N GLU A 88 -2.47 -1.55 9.97
CA GLU A 88 -1.81 -2.56 10.82
C GLU A 88 -1.21 -3.69 10.00
N GLU A 89 -1.92 -4.18 8.99
CA GLU A 89 -1.42 -5.25 8.12
C GLU A 89 -0.27 -4.78 7.24
N THR A 90 -0.33 -3.53 6.77
CA THR A 90 0.77 -2.92 6.01
C THR A 90 2.04 -2.84 6.86
N VAL A 91 1.92 -2.38 8.10
CA VAL A 91 3.05 -2.31 9.04
C VAL A 91 3.61 -3.69 9.35
N ALA A 92 2.74 -4.65 9.70
CA ALA A 92 3.16 -6.02 10.00
C ALA A 92 3.87 -6.68 8.82
N LEU A 93 3.37 -6.46 7.59
CA LEU A 93 4.00 -7.00 6.39
C LEU A 93 5.39 -6.40 6.15
N LEU A 94 5.55 -5.08 6.30
CA LEU A 94 6.82 -4.40 6.08
C LEU A 94 7.86 -4.65 7.17
N ASP A 95 7.42 -4.94 8.41
CA ASP A 95 8.31 -5.35 9.51
C ASP A 95 8.95 -6.72 9.23
N VAL A 96 8.21 -7.61 8.56
CA VAL A 96 8.71 -8.94 8.15
C VAL A 96 9.55 -8.86 6.86
N ASP A 97 9.07 -8.13 5.86
CA ASP A 97 9.75 -7.97 4.57
C ASP A 97 9.61 -6.52 4.07
N PRO A 98 10.67 -5.69 4.19
CA PRO A 98 10.63 -4.30 3.75
C PRO A 98 10.50 -4.15 2.23
N THR A 99 10.59 -5.24 1.46
CA THR A 99 10.44 -5.27 0.00
C THR A 99 9.05 -5.72 -0.47
N ALA A 100 8.17 -6.16 0.45
CA ALA A 100 6.91 -6.82 0.13
C ALA A 100 5.95 -5.97 -0.73
N LEU A 101 6.00 -4.64 -0.60
CA LEU A 101 5.17 -3.70 -1.36
C LEU A 101 5.86 -3.13 -2.61
N LEU A 102 7.07 -3.58 -2.92
CA LEU A 102 7.80 -3.13 -4.10
C LEU A 102 7.37 -3.94 -5.32
N CYS A 103 6.93 -3.26 -6.38
CA CYS A 103 6.57 -3.93 -7.63
C CYS A 103 7.80 -4.52 -8.34
N THR A 104 7.56 -5.50 -9.21
CA THR A 104 8.60 -6.20 -9.98
C THR A 104 8.95 -5.56 -11.32
N ASP A 105 8.30 -4.45 -11.67
CA ASP A 105 8.55 -3.74 -12.93
C ASP A 105 9.94 -3.10 -12.90
N PRO A 106 10.89 -3.53 -13.77
CA PRO A 106 12.23 -2.95 -13.83
C PRO A 106 12.22 -1.47 -14.27
N ALA A 107 11.17 -1.02 -14.97
CA ALA A 107 11.01 0.38 -15.37
C ALA A 107 10.50 1.27 -14.23
N CYS A 108 10.05 0.69 -13.11
CA CYS A 108 9.65 1.48 -11.94
C CYS A 108 10.90 2.01 -11.23
N HIS A 109 11.21 3.29 -11.44
CA HIS A 109 12.37 3.96 -10.83
C HIS A 109 12.42 3.74 -9.32
N ARG A 110 11.34 4.05 -8.59
CA ARG A 110 11.27 3.92 -7.14
C ARG A 110 11.49 2.48 -6.67
N CYS A 111 10.70 1.52 -7.16
CA CYS A 111 10.76 0.15 -6.67
C CYS A 111 12.07 -0.55 -7.05
N SER A 112 12.59 -0.30 -8.26
CA SER A 112 13.90 -0.84 -8.65
C SER A 112 15.03 -0.24 -7.82
N THR A 113 14.98 1.06 -7.51
CA THR A 113 15.97 1.74 -6.64
C THR A 113 15.89 1.25 -5.21
N ALA A 114 14.68 1.12 -4.65
CA ALA A 114 14.45 0.57 -3.32
C ALA A 114 14.99 -0.86 -3.21
N ARG A 115 14.69 -1.74 -4.17
CA ARG A 115 15.20 -3.12 -4.16
C ARG A 115 16.71 -3.20 -4.20
N ARG A 116 17.38 -2.39 -5.03
CA ARG A 116 18.86 -2.34 -5.06
C ARG A 116 19.48 -1.86 -3.76
N ARG A 117 18.74 -1.07 -2.96
CA ARG A 117 19.19 -0.57 -1.65
C ARG A 117 19.00 -1.61 -0.54
N LEU A 118 17.98 -2.45 -0.65
CA LEU A 118 17.55 -3.40 0.38
C LEU A 118 18.06 -4.83 0.14
N SER A 119 18.68 -5.09 -1.02
CA SER A 119 19.41 -6.32 -1.36
C SER A 119 20.85 -6.27 -0.89
#